data_AF-A0A939C902-F1
#
_entry.id   AF-A0A939C902-F1
#
_cell.length_a   1.000
_cell.length_b   1.000
_cell.length_c   1.000
_cell.angle_alpha   90.00
_cell.angle_beta   90.00
_cell.angle_gamma   90.00
#
_symmetry.space_group_name_H-M   'P 1'
#
loop_
_entity.id
_entity.type
_entity.pdbx_description
1 polymer ?
#
loop_
_entity_poly.entity_id
_entity_poly.type
_entity_poly.pdbx_seq_one_letter_code
_entity_poly.pdbx_strand_id
1 'polypeptide(L)'
;MLVYGPAIESGLMGSESMVSDYAAKWRTGENAGEPIVNATNRGTNTFMSIRESLEVSSNIAATNIFQDLWEKEGDHFYAYTNYLSKMGYPEDNSWAYESAPLGVTDVTVLNQTNGFQTFANNGVYQQGYIIESIKDNEGEVLYQHEAKPVQVFSEATASIMTDMMRSVIDEQKTSSFKSVISGLDWNLGNADWVGKTGSTNNWSDSWLVVSPSITISSWSGRDDNKGTDSAAGTRTANYMAYLINRIYQTNQEVFGVNQKFELSSDVKKAQVSKFTGTQPGGTVRVDNRTYTNPSSTVTSYWATGGPDTVDFKFGLGGSDANYADYWRKASSSRSTNRSSNTSSNNTSNNVTPTANDEDDDEEQQDNNQQNTNNNDD
;
A
#
# COMPACT_ATOMS: atom_id res chain seq x y z
N MET A 1 -9.61 -3.45 -2.26
CA MET A 1 -10.55 -4.60 -2.23
C MET A 1 -10.13 -5.72 -3.18
N LEU A 2 -10.06 -5.49 -4.49
CA LEU A 2 -9.75 -6.53 -5.50
C LEU A 2 -8.37 -7.18 -5.37
N VAL A 3 -7.36 -6.41 -4.91
CA VAL A 3 -5.96 -6.84 -4.94
C VAL A 3 -5.45 -7.24 -3.56
N TYR A 4 -5.29 -6.26 -2.67
CA TYR A 4 -4.58 -6.45 -1.40
C TYR A 4 -5.23 -7.48 -0.47
N GLY A 5 -6.56 -7.45 -0.32
CA GLY A 5 -7.29 -8.41 0.52
C GLY A 5 -7.09 -9.85 0.06
N PRO A 6 -7.44 -10.19 -1.20
CA PRO A 6 -7.23 -11.54 -1.75
C PRO A 6 -5.76 -12.01 -1.71
N ALA A 7 -4.80 -11.12 -1.96
CA ALA A 7 -3.38 -11.46 -1.87
C ALA A 7 -2.91 -11.74 -0.42
N ILE A 8 -3.44 -11.04 0.58
CA ILE A 8 -3.19 -11.36 2.00
C ILE A 8 -3.88 -12.66 2.40
N GLU A 9 -5.15 -12.86 1.99
CA GLU A 9 -5.94 -14.05 2.32
C GLU A 9 -5.29 -15.33 1.79
N SER A 10 -4.82 -15.31 0.54
CA SER A 10 -4.10 -16.44 -0.07
C SER A 10 -2.74 -16.70 0.57
N GLY A 11 -2.22 -15.78 1.39
CA GLY A 11 -0.85 -15.82 1.93
C GLY A 11 0.22 -15.53 0.88
N LEU A 12 -0.11 -14.81 -0.19
CA LEU A 12 0.89 -14.32 -1.17
C LEU A 12 1.82 -13.28 -0.53
N MET A 13 1.31 -12.50 0.42
CA MET A 13 2.05 -11.40 1.05
C MET A 13 1.58 -11.12 2.47
N GLY A 14 2.46 -10.50 3.26
CA GLY A 14 2.13 -9.83 4.51
C GLY A 14 2.18 -8.31 4.37
N SER A 15 1.85 -7.60 5.45
CA SER A 15 1.75 -6.13 5.46
C SER A 15 3.07 -5.42 5.09
N GLU A 16 4.21 -6.03 5.38
CA GLU A 16 5.55 -5.47 5.10
C GLU A 16 6.34 -6.31 4.08
N SER A 17 5.67 -7.18 3.31
CA SER A 17 6.27 -7.73 2.10
C SER A 17 6.60 -6.60 1.12
N MET A 18 7.53 -6.83 0.19
CA MET A 18 7.96 -5.80 -0.75
C MET A 18 7.33 -5.99 -2.12
N VAL A 19 7.03 -4.88 -2.80
CA VAL A 19 6.51 -4.84 -4.18
C VAL A 19 7.29 -3.82 -5.00
N SER A 20 7.56 -4.15 -6.26
CA SER A 20 8.24 -3.27 -7.20
C SER A 20 7.35 -2.08 -7.60
N ASP A 21 7.90 -0.88 -7.49
CA ASP A 21 7.37 0.37 -8.08
C ASP A 21 8.39 0.96 -9.10
N TYR A 22 9.19 0.08 -9.72
CA TYR A 22 9.96 0.42 -10.92
C TYR A 22 9.05 0.55 -12.13
N ALA A 23 9.48 1.32 -13.14
CA ALA A 23 8.74 1.47 -14.40
C ALA A 23 8.36 0.10 -14.99
N ALA A 24 7.06 -0.10 -15.17
CA ALA A 24 6.47 -1.33 -15.69
C ALA A 24 5.63 -1.02 -16.93
N LYS A 25 5.31 -2.07 -17.69
CA LYS A 25 4.48 -2.00 -18.90
C LYS A 25 3.34 -2.97 -18.77
N TRP A 26 2.22 -2.67 -19.42
CA TRP A 26 1.11 -3.60 -19.54
C TRP A 26 1.59 -4.89 -20.23
N ARG A 27 1.24 -6.05 -19.66
CA ARG A 27 1.60 -7.38 -20.18
C ARG A 27 0.56 -7.91 -21.19
N THR A 28 -0.68 -7.46 -21.08
CA THR A 28 -1.84 -7.99 -21.80
C THR A 28 -2.74 -6.88 -22.35
N GLY A 29 -3.68 -7.24 -23.23
CA GLY A 29 -4.66 -6.32 -23.81
C GLY A 29 -4.11 -5.43 -24.93
N GLU A 30 -4.93 -4.49 -25.41
CA GLU A 30 -4.61 -3.60 -26.54
C GLU A 30 -3.43 -2.67 -26.25
N ASN A 31 -3.21 -2.34 -24.97
CA ASN A 31 -2.12 -1.46 -24.52
C ASN A 31 -0.86 -2.23 -24.11
N ALA A 32 -0.77 -3.54 -24.41
CA ALA A 32 0.40 -4.34 -24.07
C ALA A 32 1.69 -3.69 -24.60
N GLY A 33 2.69 -3.53 -23.73
CA GLY A 33 3.94 -2.85 -24.03
C GLY A 33 3.96 -1.33 -23.78
N GLU A 34 2.81 -0.70 -23.56
CA GLU A 34 2.70 0.69 -23.11
C GLU A 34 3.03 0.80 -21.61
N PRO A 35 3.59 1.94 -21.17
CA PRO A 35 3.97 2.12 -19.77
C PRO A 35 2.74 2.19 -18.86
N ILE A 36 2.83 1.54 -17.71
CA ILE A 36 1.93 1.78 -16.58
C ILE A 36 2.38 3.06 -15.90
N VAL A 37 1.45 4.00 -15.67
CA VAL A 37 1.75 5.30 -15.06
C VAL A 37 1.02 5.46 -13.74
N ASN A 38 1.72 5.99 -12.73
CA ASN A 38 1.10 6.54 -11.52
C ASN A 38 0.65 7.98 -11.80
N ALA A 39 -0.26 8.53 -10.99
CA ALA A 39 -0.77 9.90 -11.16
C ALA A 39 0.33 10.98 -11.19
N THR A 40 1.50 10.73 -10.60
CA THR A 40 2.58 11.73 -10.47
C THR A 40 3.94 11.31 -11.02
N ASN A 41 4.19 10.08 -11.51
CA ASN A 41 5.46 9.66 -12.15
C ASN A 41 5.44 8.22 -12.73
N ARG A 42 6.47 7.84 -13.50
CA ARG A 42 6.72 6.49 -14.08
C ARG A 42 7.15 5.42 -13.05
N GLY A 43 6.76 5.57 -11.78
CA GLY A 43 7.27 4.79 -10.63
C GLY A 43 8.39 5.49 -9.88
N THR A 44 8.66 5.04 -8.65
CA THR A 44 9.68 5.56 -7.73
C THR A 44 11.07 4.91 -7.90
N ASN A 45 11.20 3.96 -8.84
CA ASN A 45 12.44 3.21 -9.11
C ASN A 45 13.00 2.52 -7.84
N THR A 46 12.11 1.92 -7.08
CA THR A 46 12.44 1.20 -5.86
C THR A 46 11.42 0.08 -5.60
N PHE A 47 11.76 -0.80 -4.66
CA PHE A 47 10.75 -1.59 -3.96
C PHE A 47 10.25 -0.79 -2.75
N MET A 48 8.96 -0.92 -2.47
CA MET A 48 8.26 -0.36 -1.31
C MET A 48 7.49 -1.47 -0.59
N SER A 49 7.13 -1.25 0.68
CA SER A 49 6.32 -2.24 1.39
C SER A 49 4.87 -2.25 0.88
N ILE A 50 4.14 -3.35 1.08
CA ILE A 50 2.72 -3.43 0.71
C ILE A 50 1.94 -2.31 1.39
N ARG A 51 2.19 -2.05 2.68
CA ARG A 51 1.59 -0.93 3.41
C ARG A 51 1.86 0.41 2.71
N GLU A 52 3.13 0.71 2.44
CA GLU A 52 3.50 1.97 1.78
C GLU A 52 2.83 2.11 0.40
N SER A 53 2.77 1.03 -0.38
CA SER A 53 2.13 1.02 -1.69
C SER A 53 0.64 1.39 -1.64
N LEU A 54 -0.05 1.00 -0.55
CA LEU A 54 -1.44 1.36 -0.31
C LEU A 54 -1.58 2.83 0.11
N GLU A 55 -0.66 3.33 0.97
CA GLU A 55 -0.64 4.74 1.42
C GLU A 55 -0.50 5.72 0.26
N VAL A 56 0.40 5.43 -0.68
CA VAL A 56 0.65 6.28 -1.87
C VAL A 56 -0.27 5.94 -3.04
N SER A 57 -1.07 4.87 -2.93
CA SER A 57 -1.96 4.39 -3.98
C SER A 57 -1.23 4.11 -5.31
N SER A 58 -0.10 3.39 -5.26
CA SER A 58 0.68 3.10 -6.47
C SER A 58 -0.08 2.16 -7.42
N ASN A 59 -0.24 2.60 -8.67
CA ASN A 59 -0.85 1.80 -9.75
C ASN A 59 0.08 0.65 -10.16
N ILE A 60 1.38 0.92 -10.25
CA ILE A 60 2.38 -0.09 -10.62
C ILE A 60 2.40 -1.23 -9.58
N ALA A 61 2.44 -0.88 -8.29
CA ALA A 61 2.44 -1.87 -7.21
C ALA A 61 1.14 -2.69 -7.20
N ALA A 62 -0.02 -2.03 -7.28
CA ALA A 62 -1.31 -2.73 -7.32
C ALA A 62 -1.41 -3.68 -8.52
N THR A 63 -0.89 -3.28 -9.67
CA THR A 63 -0.87 -4.11 -10.88
C THR A 63 0.07 -5.31 -10.73
N ASN A 64 1.27 -5.12 -10.18
CA ASN A 64 2.21 -6.20 -9.92
C ASN A 64 1.63 -7.23 -8.94
N ILE A 65 1.03 -6.79 -7.82
CA ILE A 65 0.40 -7.70 -6.85
C ILE A 65 -0.73 -8.48 -7.50
N PHE A 66 -1.55 -7.83 -8.33
CA PHE A 66 -2.67 -8.49 -8.98
C PHE A 66 -2.23 -9.56 -10.00
N GLN A 67 -1.15 -9.29 -10.73
CA GLN A 67 -0.55 -10.27 -11.64
C GLN A 67 0.05 -11.46 -10.90
N ASP A 68 0.79 -11.22 -9.82
CA ASP A 68 1.37 -12.30 -9.02
C ASP A 68 0.26 -13.13 -8.34
N LEU A 69 -0.87 -12.52 -7.98
CA LEU A 69 -2.07 -13.23 -7.53
C LEU A 69 -2.65 -14.12 -8.63
N TRP A 70 -2.77 -13.62 -9.87
CA TRP A 70 -3.21 -14.44 -11.01
C TRP A 70 -2.26 -15.61 -11.29
N GLU A 71 -0.96 -15.38 -11.26
CA GLU A 71 0.05 -16.43 -11.48
C GLU A 71 -0.03 -17.50 -10.40
N LYS A 72 -0.22 -17.08 -9.14
CA LYS A 72 -0.39 -18.01 -8.01
C LYS A 72 -1.65 -18.86 -8.11
N GLU A 73 -2.79 -18.24 -8.41
CA GLU A 73 -4.10 -18.90 -8.37
C GLU A 73 -4.46 -19.57 -9.70
N GLY A 74 -3.81 -19.19 -10.80
CA GLY A 74 -4.04 -19.76 -12.13
C GLY A 74 -5.36 -19.34 -12.78
N ASP A 75 -6.03 -18.29 -12.27
CA ASP A 75 -7.30 -17.78 -12.78
C ASP A 75 -7.36 -16.24 -12.69
N HIS A 76 -7.55 -15.57 -13.84
CA HIS A 76 -7.62 -14.12 -13.92
C HIS A 76 -8.91 -13.55 -13.29
N PHE A 77 -9.95 -14.37 -13.17
CA PHE A 77 -11.23 -14.00 -12.56
C PHE A 77 -11.33 -14.45 -11.09
N TYR A 78 -10.25 -14.98 -10.53
CA TYR A 78 -10.19 -15.53 -9.17
C TYR A 78 -10.71 -14.53 -8.12
N ALA A 79 -10.20 -13.30 -8.15
CA ALA A 79 -10.52 -12.30 -7.14
C ALA A 79 -12.00 -11.88 -7.21
N TYR A 80 -12.58 -11.82 -8.41
CA TYR A 80 -14.00 -11.55 -8.56
C TYR A 80 -14.84 -12.72 -8.01
N THR A 81 -14.58 -13.92 -8.52
CA THR A 81 -15.37 -15.12 -8.22
C THR A 81 -15.38 -15.43 -6.72
N ASN A 82 -14.24 -15.26 -6.05
CA ASN A 82 -14.08 -15.66 -4.66
C ASN A 82 -14.39 -14.55 -3.65
N TYR A 83 -14.42 -13.28 -4.07
CA TYR A 83 -14.57 -12.15 -3.15
C TYR A 83 -15.60 -11.12 -3.61
N LEU A 84 -15.43 -10.49 -4.77
CA LEU A 84 -16.32 -9.39 -5.19
C LEU A 84 -17.75 -9.85 -5.43
N SER A 85 -17.95 -11.02 -6.02
CA SER A 85 -19.27 -11.63 -6.22
C SER A 85 -20.03 -11.83 -4.90
N LYS A 86 -19.33 -12.27 -3.85
CA LYS A 86 -19.87 -12.44 -2.49
C LYS A 86 -20.25 -11.13 -1.82
N MET A 87 -19.66 -10.02 -2.27
CA MET A 87 -19.98 -8.66 -1.81
C MET A 87 -21.01 -7.94 -2.70
N GLY A 88 -21.62 -8.64 -3.66
CA GLY A 88 -22.65 -8.08 -4.53
C GLY A 88 -22.16 -7.03 -5.52
N TYR A 89 -20.88 -7.08 -5.91
CA TYR A 89 -20.40 -6.32 -7.07
C TYR A 89 -20.97 -6.91 -8.36
N PRO A 90 -21.28 -6.07 -9.36
CA PRO A 90 -21.82 -6.55 -10.63
C PRO A 90 -20.79 -7.42 -11.37
N GLU A 91 -21.30 -8.45 -12.05
CA GLU A 91 -20.48 -9.27 -12.93
C GLU A 91 -20.07 -8.47 -14.17
N ASP A 92 -18.78 -8.41 -14.43
CA ASP A 92 -18.21 -7.71 -15.57
C ASP A 92 -16.88 -8.36 -15.97
N ASN A 93 -16.65 -8.56 -17.27
CA ASN A 93 -15.41 -9.17 -17.76
C ASN A 93 -14.16 -8.32 -17.44
N SER A 94 -14.34 -7.02 -17.20
CA SER A 94 -13.25 -6.12 -16.85
C SER A 94 -12.56 -6.44 -15.53
N TRP A 95 -13.18 -7.26 -14.65
CA TRP A 95 -12.49 -7.76 -13.46
C TRP A 95 -11.30 -8.69 -13.79
N ALA A 96 -11.25 -9.27 -15.00
CA ALA A 96 -10.12 -10.07 -15.48
C ALA A 96 -9.07 -9.23 -16.23
N TYR A 97 -9.24 -7.91 -16.33
CA TYR A 97 -8.28 -7.04 -17.03
C TYR A 97 -7.13 -6.64 -16.13
N GLU A 98 -5.95 -6.47 -16.71
CA GLU A 98 -4.74 -6.08 -15.97
C GLU A 98 -4.91 -4.72 -15.27
N SER A 99 -5.76 -3.85 -15.84
CA SER A 99 -6.12 -2.55 -15.29
C SER A 99 -7.27 -2.58 -14.27
N ALA A 100 -7.88 -3.75 -13.99
CA ALA A 100 -8.95 -3.89 -12.98
C ALA A 100 -8.62 -3.26 -11.62
N PRO A 101 -7.39 -3.39 -11.09
CA PRO A 101 -6.99 -2.74 -9.83
C PRO A 101 -7.14 -1.22 -9.83
N LEU A 102 -7.14 -0.59 -11.01
CA LEU A 102 -7.17 0.86 -11.18
C LEU A 102 -8.58 1.43 -11.36
N GLY A 103 -9.62 0.59 -11.28
CA GLY A 103 -11.02 1.02 -11.31
C GLY A 103 -11.58 1.22 -12.71
N VAL A 104 -11.56 0.18 -13.53
CA VAL A 104 -12.18 0.20 -14.88
C VAL A 104 -13.63 -0.30 -14.92
N THR A 105 -14.18 -0.75 -13.79
CA THR A 105 -15.54 -1.27 -13.69
C THR A 105 -16.46 -0.28 -13.01
N ASP A 106 -17.63 -0.03 -13.61
CA ASP A 106 -18.65 0.84 -13.05
C ASP A 106 -19.31 0.20 -11.83
N VAL A 107 -19.36 0.96 -10.73
CA VAL A 107 -19.93 0.52 -9.46
C VAL A 107 -20.67 1.66 -8.78
N THR A 108 -21.71 1.33 -8.03
CA THR A 108 -22.44 2.35 -7.26
C THR A 108 -21.71 2.71 -5.97
N VAL A 109 -22.05 3.88 -5.40
CA VAL A 109 -21.58 4.28 -4.06
C VAL A 109 -21.97 3.24 -3.00
N LEU A 110 -23.12 2.58 -3.16
CA LEU A 110 -23.57 1.52 -2.26
C LEU A 110 -22.67 0.27 -2.37
N ASN A 111 -22.27 -0.13 -3.59
CA ASN A 111 -21.35 -1.26 -3.77
C ASN A 111 -20.00 -1.00 -3.06
N GLN A 112 -19.44 0.20 -3.25
CA GLN A 112 -18.19 0.59 -2.58
C GLN A 112 -18.35 0.61 -1.05
N THR A 113 -19.43 1.22 -0.55
CA THR A 113 -19.71 1.29 0.89
C THR A 113 -19.82 -0.11 1.51
N ASN A 114 -20.60 -1.03 0.93
CA ASN A 114 -20.73 -2.39 1.45
C ASN A 114 -19.41 -3.18 1.35
N GLY A 115 -18.63 -2.91 0.31
CA GLY A 115 -17.30 -3.50 0.14
C GLY A 115 -16.33 -3.14 1.26
N PHE A 116 -16.22 -1.86 1.60
CA PHE A 116 -15.36 -1.42 2.70
C PHE A 116 -15.95 -1.78 4.08
N GLN A 117 -17.27 -1.79 4.20
CA GLN A 117 -17.96 -2.29 5.40
C GLN A 117 -17.55 -3.72 5.73
N THR A 118 -17.33 -4.56 4.70
CA THR A 118 -16.88 -5.94 4.90
C THR A 118 -15.58 -6.00 5.70
N PHE A 119 -14.59 -5.16 5.37
CA PHE A 119 -13.33 -5.11 6.14
C PHE A 119 -13.52 -4.52 7.53
N ALA A 120 -14.29 -3.43 7.65
CA ALA A 120 -14.61 -2.82 8.94
C ALA A 120 -15.40 -3.77 9.87
N ASN A 121 -16.09 -4.76 9.29
CA ASN A 121 -16.88 -5.76 10.01
C ASN A 121 -16.19 -7.13 10.02
N ASN A 122 -14.88 -7.14 10.26
CA ASN A 122 -14.08 -8.36 10.46
C ASN A 122 -14.19 -9.40 9.31
N GLY A 123 -14.38 -8.91 8.09
CA GLY A 123 -14.48 -9.74 6.88
C GLY A 123 -15.88 -10.25 6.57
N VAL A 124 -16.89 -9.88 7.37
CA VAL A 124 -18.29 -10.26 7.17
C VAL A 124 -19.02 -9.19 6.36
N TYR A 125 -19.39 -9.56 5.13
CA TYR A 125 -20.25 -8.76 4.29
C TYR A 125 -21.68 -8.79 4.78
N GLN A 126 -22.30 -7.60 4.82
CA GLN A 126 -23.74 -7.43 4.99
C GLN A 126 -24.25 -6.54 3.87
N GLN A 127 -25.27 -7.01 3.15
CA GLN A 127 -25.87 -6.21 2.10
C GLN A 127 -26.61 -5.01 2.71
N GLY A 128 -26.19 -3.80 2.36
CA GLY A 128 -26.90 -2.58 2.74
C GLY A 128 -28.34 -2.56 2.22
N TYR A 129 -29.27 -2.16 3.06
CA TYR A 129 -30.71 -2.09 2.78
C TYR A 129 -31.32 -0.82 3.39
N ILE A 130 -32.46 -0.38 2.86
CA ILE A 130 -33.19 0.82 3.35
C ILE A 130 -34.57 0.45 3.93
N ILE A 131 -35.18 -0.64 3.44
CA ILE A 131 -36.50 -1.08 3.89
C ILE A 131 -36.32 -2.23 4.88
N GLU A 132 -36.66 -1.99 6.14
CA GLU A 132 -36.65 -3.00 7.22
C GLU A 132 -37.92 -3.86 7.18
N SER A 133 -39.10 -3.24 7.10
CA SER A 133 -40.38 -3.93 7.10
C SER A 133 -41.42 -3.13 6.31
N ILE A 134 -42.34 -3.84 5.65
CA ILE A 134 -43.55 -3.28 5.03
C ILE A 134 -44.73 -3.97 5.70
N LYS A 135 -45.71 -3.18 6.16
CA LYS A 135 -46.93 -3.68 6.80
C LYS A 135 -48.18 -3.10 6.14
N ASP A 136 -49.28 -3.85 6.16
CA ASP A 136 -50.58 -3.33 5.78
C ASP A 136 -51.20 -2.45 6.89
N ASN A 137 -52.42 -1.93 6.65
CA ASN A 137 -53.13 -1.07 7.61
C ASN A 137 -53.71 -1.84 8.79
N GLU A 138 -53.81 -3.16 8.70
CA GLU A 138 -54.18 -4.07 9.79
C GLU A 138 -52.97 -4.50 10.64
N GLY A 139 -51.75 -4.21 10.18
CA GLY A 139 -50.49 -4.49 10.86
C GLY A 139 -49.84 -5.83 10.49
N GLU A 140 -50.36 -6.54 9.48
CA GLU A 140 -49.73 -7.73 8.90
C GLU A 140 -48.41 -7.35 8.21
N VAL A 141 -47.41 -8.22 8.29
CA VAL A 141 -46.06 -7.98 7.76
C VAL A 141 -45.91 -8.58 6.37
N LEU A 142 -46.10 -7.75 5.34
CA LEU A 142 -45.95 -8.11 3.93
C LEU A 142 -44.49 -8.35 3.51
N TYR A 143 -43.55 -7.67 4.17
CA TYR A 143 -42.12 -7.84 3.94
C TYR A 143 -41.35 -7.56 5.24
N GLN A 144 -40.30 -8.34 5.45
CA GLN A 144 -39.33 -8.16 6.52
C GLN A 144 -37.95 -8.44 5.93
N HIS A 145 -36.99 -7.57 6.20
CA HIS A 145 -35.61 -7.80 5.80
C HIS A 145 -35.04 -9.01 6.56
N GLU A 146 -34.41 -9.92 5.83
CA GLU A 146 -33.67 -11.06 6.38
C GLU A 146 -32.19 -10.87 6.11
N ALA A 147 -31.41 -10.70 7.18
CA ALA A 147 -29.96 -10.55 7.08
C ALA A 147 -29.32 -11.87 6.58
N LYS A 148 -28.41 -11.75 5.61
CA LYS A 148 -27.66 -12.87 5.02
C LYS A 148 -26.15 -12.60 5.09
N PRO A 149 -25.55 -12.60 6.29
CA PRO A 149 -24.11 -12.40 6.44
C PRO A 149 -23.31 -13.39 5.61
N VAL A 150 -22.24 -12.92 4.98
CA VAL A 150 -21.28 -13.77 4.27
C VAL A 150 -19.87 -13.48 4.78
N GLN A 151 -19.16 -14.49 5.28
CA GLN A 151 -17.73 -14.35 5.56
C GLN A 151 -16.96 -14.33 4.23
N VAL A 152 -16.44 -13.16 3.86
CA VAL A 152 -15.73 -12.95 2.59
C VAL A 152 -14.22 -13.09 2.78
N PHE A 153 -13.70 -12.50 3.84
CA PHE A 153 -12.28 -12.57 4.24
C PHE A 153 -12.18 -13.14 5.64
N SER A 154 -11.08 -13.80 5.99
CA SER A 154 -10.81 -14.16 7.39
C SER A 154 -10.72 -12.91 8.29
N GLU A 155 -10.99 -13.07 9.59
CA GLU A 155 -10.81 -11.96 10.55
C GLU A 155 -9.37 -11.44 10.56
N ALA A 156 -8.39 -12.34 10.37
CA ALA A 156 -6.98 -11.98 10.23
C ALA A 156 -6.76 -11.05 9.02
N THR A 157 -7.22 -11.43 7.82
CA THR A 157 -7.08 -10.57 6.63
C THR A 157 -7.82 -9.25 6.79
N ALA A 158 -9.04 -9.28 7.31
CA ALA A 158 -9.84 -8.07 7.48
C ALA A 158 -9.17 -7.08 8.44
N SER A 159 -8.68 -7.57 9.58
CA SER A 159 -8.00 -6.73 10.57
C SER A 159 -6.62 -6.23 10.11
N ILE A 160 -5.89 -7.00 9.28
CA ILE A 160 -4.66 -6.52 8.62
C ILE A 160 -4.99 -5.41 7.62
N MET A 161 -6.05 -5.58 6.82
CA MET A 161 -6.48 -4.58 5.85
C MET A 161 -6.96 -3.29 6.53
N THR A 162 -7.73 -3.36 7.62
CA THR A 162 -8.12 -2.17 8.39
C THR A 162 -6.90 -1.48 8.98
N ASP A 163 -5.93 -2.22 9.51
CA ASP A 163 -4.67 -1.67 10.00
C ASP A 163 -3.85 -0.96 8.92
N MET A 164 -3.76 -1.52 7.71
CA MET A 164 -3.09 -0.86 6.59
C MET A 164 -3.87 0.37 6.09
N MET A 165 -5.20 0.31 6.05
CA MET A 165 -6.06 1.43 5.67
C MET A 165 -6.06 2.56 6.71
N ARG A 166 -5.71 2.28 7.97
CA ARG A 166 -5.45 3.31 8.98
C ARG A 166 -4.28 4.20 8.56
N SER A 167 -3.17 3.58 8.15
CA SER A 167 -1.98 4.31 7.68
C SER A 167 -2.28 5.22 6.49
N VAL A 168 -3.17 4.81 5.57
CA VAL A 168 -3.61 5.66 4.46
C VAL A 168 -4.21 6.99 4.94
N ILE A 169 -5.03 6.96 6.00
CA ILE A 169 -5.71 8.13 6.53
C ILE A 169 -4.77 8.97 7.39
N ASP A 170 -3.94 8.33 8.22
CA ASP A 170 -3.05 9.03 9.16
C ASP A 170 -1.86 9.70 8.46
N GLU A 171 -1.27 9.03 7.46
CA GLU A 171 -0.13 9.57 6.69
C GLU A 171 -0.54 10.69 5.73
N GLN A 172 -1.83 10.79 5.40
CA GLN A 172 -2.41 11.88 4.59
C GLN A 172 -1.76 12.08 3.21
N LYS A 173 -1.06 11.07 2.68
CA LYS A 173 -0.35 11.16 1.37
C LYS A 173 -1.31 11.38 0.19
N THR A 174 -2.56 10.93 0.31
CA THR A 174 -3.57 11.03 -0.75
C THR A 174 -4.84 11.77 -0.35
N SER A 175 -4.98 12.18 0.91
CA SER A 175 -6.19 12.85 1.41
C SER A 175 -5.88 13.77 2.59
N SER A 176 -6.49 14.96 2.60
CA SER A 176 -6.48 15.89 3.73
C SER A 176 -7.54 15.58 4.79
N PHE A 177 -8.31 14.49 4.65
CA PHE A 177 -9.44 14.19 5.52
C PHE A 177 -9.11 14.26 7.01
N LYS A 178 -8.01 13.62 7.44
CA LYS A 178 -7.60 13.54 8.85
C LYS A 178 -7.29 14.92 9.46
N SER A 179 -6.55 15.77 8.75
CA SER A 179 -6.27 17.13 9.21
C SER A 179 -7.54 17.99 9.28
N VAL A 180 -8.40 17.90 8.27
CA VAL A 180 -9.64 18.68 8.23
C VAL A 180 -10.58 18.26 9.36
N ILE A 181 -10.84 16.96 9.53
CA ILE A 181 -11.75 16.50 10.58
C ILE A 181 -11.21 16.80 11.98
N SER A 182 -9.89 16.69 12.19
CA SER A 182 -9.26 17.07 13.46
C SER A 182 -9.36 18.56 13.77
N GLY A 183 -9.36 19.41 12.75
CA GLY A 183 -9.59 20.85 12.89
C GLY A 183 -11.06 21.20 13.16
N LEU A 184 -12.00 20.33 12.80
CA LEU A 184 -13.43 20.55 13.03
C LEU A 184 -13.88 20.11 14.42
N ASP A 185 -13.40 18.96 14.89
CA ASP A 185 -13.71 18.42 16.22
C ASP A 185 -12.59 17.50 16.71
N TRP A 186 -12.11 17.74 17.93
CA TRP A 186 -11.00 16.97 18.52
C TRP A 186 -11.33 15.49 18.72
N ASN A 187 -12.55 15.15 19.16
CA ASN A 187 -12.93 13.77 19.42
C ASN A 187 -13.09 12.99 18.11
N LEU A 188 -13.69 13.61 17.09
CA LEU A 188 -13.69 13.03 15.74
C LEU A 188 -12.27 12.89 15.19
N GLY A 189 -11.40 13.89 15.36
CA GLY A 189 -10.00 13.80 14.94
C GLY A 189 -9.26 12.59 15.52
N ASN A 190 -9.58 12.23 16.77
CA ASN A 190 -8.96 11.11 17.49
C ASN A 190 -9.68 9.75 17.34
N ALA A 191 -10.83 9.71 16.65
CA ALA A 191 -11.47 8.45 16.32
C ALA A 191 -10.59 7.59 15.40
N ASP A 192 -10.80 6.28 15.43
CA ASP A 192 -10.00 5.33 14.65
C ASP A 192 -10.47 5.23 13.20
N TRP A 193 -10.09 6.22 12.40
CA TRP A 193 -10.44 6.28 11.00
C TRP A 193 -9.54 5.38 10.16
N VAL A 194 -10.15 4.42 9.47
CA VAL A 194 -9.52 3.65 8.41
C VAL A 194 -10.21 3.98 7.09
N GLY A 195 -9.49 3.94 5.97
CA GLY A 195 -10.12 4.23 4.70
C GLY A 195 -9.19 4.19 3.51
N LYS A 196 -9.75 4.57 2.35
CA LYS A 196 -8.99 4.66 1.11
C LYS A 196 -9.57 5.73 0.18
N THR A 197 -8.67 6.30 -0.61
CA THR A 197 -8.95 7.24 -1.70
C THR A 197 -9.01 6.52 -3.04
N GLY A 198 -9.74 7.08 -4.00
CA GLY A 198 -9.72 6.65 -5.40
C GLY A 198 -9.81 7.86 -6.32
N SER A 199 -9.07 7.83 -7.43
CA SER A 199 -9.10 8.87 -8.45
C SER A 199 -8.96 8.21 -9.81
N THR A 200 -9.88 8.51 -10.73
CA THR A 200 -9.76 8.06 -12.13
C THR A 200 -8.94 9.07 -12.94
N ASN A 201 -8.59 8.68 -14.16
CA ASN A 201 -7.85 9.54 -15.09
C ASN A 201 -8.57 10.88 -15.32
N ASN A 202 -7.81 11.95 -15.51
CA ASN A 202 -8.33 13.32 -15.68
C ASN A 202 -9.22 13.81 -14.52
N TRP A 203 -9.18 13.16 -13.36
CA TRP A 203 -10.02 13.48 -12.21
C TRP A 203 -11.52 13.48 -12.57
N SER A 204 -11.98 12.55 -13.41
CA SER A 204 -13.41 12.42 -13.72
C SER A 204 -14.20 11.96 -12.51
N ASP A 205 -13.58 11.12 -11.68
CA ASP A 205 -14.14 10.56 -10.46
C ASP A 205 -13.16 10.72 -9.31
N SER A 206 -13.69 11.12 -8.16
CA SER A 206 -12.95 11.23 -6.92
C SER A 206 -13.72 10.56 -5.79
N TRP A 207 -13.08 9.58 -5.16
CA TRP A 207 -13.63 8.75 -4.10
C TRP A 207 -12.88 8.94 -2.80
N LEU A 208 -13.62 8.97 -1.70
CA LEU A 208 -13.11 8.72 -0.36
C LEU A 208 -14.07 7.78 0.34
N VAL A 209 -13.53 6.70 0.92
CA VAL A 209 -14.29 5.81 1.81
C VAL A 209 -13.57 5.78 3.15
N VAL A 210 -14.30 6.00 4.23
CA VAL A 210 -13.77 6.00 5.60
C VAL A 210 -14.69 5.24 6.53
N SER A 211 -14.12 4.59 7.53
CA SER A 211 -14.85 3.91 8.60
C SER A 211 -14.17 4.15 9.95
N PRO A 212 -14.91 4.59 10.98
CA PRO A 212 -14.68 4.17 12.35
C PRO A 212 -15.67 3.01 12.60
N SER A 213 -16.67 3.16 13.47
CA SER A 213 -17.71 2.14 13.70
C SER A 213 -18.73 1.96 12.55
N ILE A 214 -18.83 2.90 11.62
CA ILE A 214 -19.72 2.84 10.44
C ILE A 214 -18.95 3.19 9.17
N THR A 215 -19.34 2.64 8.02
CA THR A 215 -18.69 2.99 6.75
C THR A 215 -19.42 4.10 6.02
N ILE A 216 -18.69 5.13 5.59
CA ILE A 216 -19.22 6.23 4.77
C ILE A 216 -18.35 6.40 3.54
N SER A 217 -19.01 6.51 2.38
CA SER A 217 -18.37 6.77 1.09
C SER A 217 -18.87 8.10 0.51
N SER A 218 -17.97 8.84 -0.11
CA SER A 218 -18.26 10.02 -0.91
C SER A 218 -17.62 9.83 -2.27
N TRP A 219 -18.43 10.06 -3.30
CA TRP A 219 -17.99 10.18 -4.67
C TRP A 219 -18.34 11.58 -5.17
N SER A 220 -17.43 12.16 -5.94
CA SER A 220 -17.75 13.33 -6.76
C SER A 220 -17.22 13.14 -8.18
N GLY A 221 -18.02 13.59 -9.14
CA GLY A 221 -17.73 13.53 -10.55
C GLY A 221 -18.74 14.36 -11.33
N ARG A 222 -18.72 14.26 -12.65
CA ARG A 222 -19.68 14.94 -13.53
C ARG A 222 -20.52 13.91 -14.27
N ASP A 223 -21.82 14.15 -14.38
CA ASP A 223 -22.74 13.27 -15.11
C ASP A 223 -22.36 13.09 -16.60
N ASP A 224 -21.64 14.06 -17.19
CA ASP A 224 -21.13 13.98 -18.55
C ASP A 224 -19.74 13.32 -18.67
N ASN A 225 -19.23 12.71 -17.58
CA ASN A 225 -17.95 12.01 -17.46
C ASN A 225 -16.72 12.82 -17.89
N LYS A 226 -16.85 14.14 -18.00
CA LYS A 226 -15.70 15.00 -18.29
C LYS A 226 -14.84 15.12 -17.04
N GLY A 227 -13.53 15.15 -17.27
CA GLY A 227 -12.56 15.44 -16.22
C GLY A 227 -12.88 16.73 -15.47
N THR A 228 -12.55 16.73 -14.18
CA THR A 228 -12.65 17.93 -13.35
C THR A 228 -11.27 18.63 -13.28
N ASP A 229 -10.72 18.81 -12.09
CA ASP A 229 -9.40 19.40 -11.88
C ASP A 229 -8.65 18.62 -10.79
N SER A 230 -7.36 18.95 -10.60
CA SER A 230 -6.49 18.27 -9.64
C SER A 230 -6.93 18.39 -8.17
N ALA A 231 -7.86 19.29 -7.84
CA ALA A 231 -8.39 19.48 -6.49
C ALA A 231 -9.65 18.63 -6.19
N ALA A 232 -10.06 17.74 -7.09
CA ALA A 232 -11.23 16.86 -6.89
C ALA A 232 -11.15 16.02 -5.60
N GLY A 233 -9.98 15.42 -5.34
CA GLY A 233 -9.70 14.66 -4.11
C GLY A 233 -9.90 15.52 -2.86
N THR A 234 -9.31 16.71 -2.84
CA THR A 234 -9.43 17.66 -1.72
C THR A 234 -10.87 18.10 -1.49
N ARG A 235 -11.63 18.41 -2.55
CA ARG A 235 -13.06 18.76 -2.42
C ARG A 235 -13.87 17.61 -1.82
N THR A 236 -13.64 16.39 -2.30
CA THR A 236 -14.30 15.18 -1.81
C THR A 236 -14.02 14.94 -0.34
N ALA A 237 -12.74 15.05 0.07
CA ALA A 237 -12.31 14.87 1.45
C ALA A 237 -12.88 15.94 2.39
N ASN A 238 -12.85 17.21 1.97
CA ASN A 238 -13.40 18.32 2.76
C ASN A 238 -14.90 18.15 2.96
N TYR A 239 -15.66 17.92 1.87
CA TYR A 239 -17.10 17.68 1.95
C TYR A 239 -17.42 16.55 2.93
N MET A 240 -16.72 15.42 2.83
CA MET A 240 -16.92 14.29 3.73
C MET A 240 -16.66 14.66 5.20
N ALA A 241 -15.57 15.37 5.50
CA ALA A 241 -15.24 15.78 6.86
C ALA A 241 -16.30 16.71 7.46
N TYR A 242 -16.80 17.69 6.69
CA TYR A 242 -17.88 18.56 7.15
C TYR A 242 -19.21 17.82 7.32
N LEU A 243 -19.54 16.89 6.43
CA LEU A 243 -20.74 16.05 6.54
C LEU A 243 -20.68 15.18 7.80
N ILE A 244 -19.56 14.48 8.03
CA ILE A 244 -19.31 13.65 9.21
C ILE A 244 -19.41 14.49 10.48
N ASN A 245 -18.77 15.66 10.51
CA ASN A 245 -18.89 16.56 11.66
C ASN A 245 -20.35 16.94 11.90
N ARG A 246 -21.11 17.29 10.85
CA ARG A 246 -22.52 17.66 11.00
C ARG A 246 -23.36 16.51 11.57
N ILE A 247 -23.14 15.28 11.12
CA ILE A 247 -23.79 14.07 11.64
C ILE A 247 -23.44 13.87 13.11
N TYR A 248 -22.16 13.99 13.47
CA TYR A 248 -21.69 13.82 14.84
C TYR A 248 -22.26 14.86 15.81
N GLN A 249 -22.35 16.13 15.39
CA GLN A 249 -22.98 17.18 16.19
C GLN A 249 -24.48 16.96 16.39
N THR A 250 -25.12 16.12 15.55
CA THR A 250 -26.52 15.72 15.72
C THR A 250 -26.65 14.47 16.59
N ASN A 251 -25.76 13.51 16.46
CA ASN A 251 -25.71 12.32 17.31
C ASN A 251 -24.25 11.85 17.48
N GLN A 252 -23.71 12.02 18.69
CA GLN A 252 -22.31 11.74 19.02
C GLN A 252 -21.99 10.24 19.09
N GLU A 253 -23.00 9.37 19.17
CA GLU A 253 -22.79 7.92 19.28
C GLU A 253 -22.53 7.26 17.92
N VAL A 254 -22.91 7.90 16.82
CA VAL A 254 -22.92 7.32 15.46
C VAL A 254 -21.57 6.75 15.04
N PHE A 255 -20.49 7.47 15.35
CA PHE A 255 -19.14 7.14 14.89
C PHE A 255 -18.32 6.32 15.89
N GLY A 256 -18.86 6.04 17.08
CA GLY A 256 -18.17 5.24 18.08
C GLY A 256 -16.75 5.73 18.36
N VAL A 257 -16.55 7.04 18.56
CA VAL A 257 -15.21 7.70 18.56
C VAL A 257 -14.19 7.11 19.55
N ASN A 258 -14.65 6.37 20.55
CA ASN A 258 -13.83 5.67 21.55
C ASN A 258 -13.50 4.21 21.19
N GLN A 259 -14.09 3.67 20.11
CA GLN A 259 -13.84 2.32 19.62
C GLN A 259 -12.59 2.32 18.73
N LYS A 260 -11.82 1.24 18.80
CA LYS A 260 -10.61 1.00 18.01
C LYS A 260 -10.76 -0.34 17.27
N PHE A 261 -10.28 -0.39 16.03
CA PHE A 261 -10.09 -1.66 15.34
C PHE A 261 -8.87 -2.36 15.92
N GLU A 262 -9.04 -3.63 16.28
CA GLU A 262 -7.97 -4.46 16.82
C GLU A 262 -7.56 -5.52 15.79
N LEU A 263 -6.28 -5.90 15.84
CA LEU A 263 -5.82 -7.08 15.09
C LEU A 263 -6.48 -8.32 15.67
N SER A 264 -7.02 -9.18 14.79
CA SER A 264 -7.53 -10.49 15.20
C SER A 264 -6.42 -11.31 15.87
N SER A 265 -6.80 -12.15 16.83
CA SER A 265 -5.87 -13.09 17.48
C SER A 265 -5.23 -14.08 16.50
N ASP A 266 -5.85 -14.28 15.34
CA ASP A 266 -5.38 -15.21 14.30
C ASP A 266 -4.26 -14.60 13.44
N VAL A 267 -3.98 -13.29 13.59
CA VAL A 267 -2.90 -12.62 12.87
C VAL A 267 -1.53 -13.15 13.32
N LYS A 268 -0.76 -13.66 12.36
CA LYS A 268 0.64 -14.04 12.57
C LYS A 268 1.53 -12.81 12.46
N LYS A 269 2.36 -12.60 13.48
CA LYS A 269 3.31 -11.48 13.55
C LYS A 269 4.72 -12.02 13.33
N ALA A 270 5.47 -11.41 12.41
CA ALA A 270 6.86 -11.77 12.16
C ALA A 270 7.75 -10.53 12.06
N GLN A 271 8.96 -10.59 12.60
CA GLN A 271 9.98 -9.56 12.37
C GLN A 271 10.62 -9.82 11.00
N VAL A 272 10.52 -8.84 10.10
CA VAL A 272 11.09 -8.91 8.75
C VAL A 272 12.07 -7.77 8.53
N SER A 273 13.04 -7.96 7.63
CA SER A 273 13.94 -6.89 7.21
C SER A 273 13.16 -5.76 6.55
N LYS A 274 13.38 -4.51 6.97
CA LYS A 274 12.77 -3.33 6.32
C LYS A 274 13.16 -3.18 4.85
N PHE A 275 14.26 -3.80 4.45
CA PHE A 275 14.79 -3.70 3.09
C PHE A 275 14.16 -4.72 2.15
N THR A 276 13.91 -5.94 2.62
CA THR A 276 13.42 -7.04 1.76
C THR A 276 12.02 -7.54 2.11
N GLY A 277 11.47 -7.21 3.27
CA GLY A 277 10.21 -7.77 3.75
C GLY A 277 10.28 -9.28 4.06
N THR A 278 11.46 -9.89 3.97
CA THR A 278 11.74 -11.30 4.28
C THR A 278 12.32 -11.44 5.69
N GLN A 279 12.57 -12.67 6.12
CA GLN A 279 13.31 -12.93 7.35
C GLN A 279 14.66 -12.17 7.36
N PRO A 280 15.05 -11.56 8.49
CA PRO A 280 16.26 -10.75 8.58
C PRO A 280 17.54 -11.60 8.48
N GLY A 281 18.61 -10.97 8.00
CA GLY A 281 19.88 -11.64 7.77
C GLY A 281 19.88 -12.46 6.48
N GLY A 282 20.98 -13.20 6.28
CA GLY A 282 21.27 -13.87 5.01
C GLY A 282 21.97 -12.96 3.99
N THR A 283 22.38 -13.56 2.88
CA THR A 283 23.12 -12.88 1.82
C THR A 283 22.65 -13.34 0.46
N VAL A 284 22.66 -12.46 -0.52
CA VAL A 284 22.42 -12.80 -1.92
C VAL A 284 23.64 -12.46 -2.77
N ARG A 285 23.79 -13.14 -3.91
CA ARG A 285 24.83 -12.81 -4.88
C ARG A 285 24.20 -12.04 -6.05
N VAL A 286 24.76 -10.89 -6.36
CA VAL A 286 24.42 -10.11 -7.56
C VAL A 286 25.70 -9.89 -8.34
N ASP A 287 25.74 -10.40 -9.57
CA ASP A 287 26.93 -10.46 -10.39
C ASP A 287 28.10 -11.17 -9.65
N ASN A 288 29.18 -10.43 -9.36
CA ASN A 288 30.36 -10.91 -8.63
C ASN A 288 30.49 -10.34 -7.21
N ARG A 289 29.40 -9.83 -6.63
CA ARG A 289 29.38 -9.29 -5.27
C ARG A 289 28.35 -10.02 -4.41
N THR A 290 28.68 -10.17 -3.13
CA THR A 290 27.75 -10.69 -2.12
C THR A 290 27.20 -9.51 -1.33
N TYR A 291 25.88 -9.41 -1.30
CA TYR A 291 25.13 -8.38 -0.58
C TYR A 291 24.50 -8.98 0.66
N THR A 292 24.59 -8.28 1.78
CA THR A 292 23.99 -8.70 3.04
C THR A 292 22.61 -8.08 3.18
N ASN A 293 21.61 -8.89 3.52
CA ASN A 293 20.28 -8.40 3.88
C ASN A 293 20.38 -7.55 5.16
N PRO A 294 20.01 -6.27 5.14
CA PRO A 294 20.09 -5.41 6.32
C PRO A 294 19.35 -5.99 7.54
N SER A 295 19.87 -5.71 8.73
CA SER A 295 19.34 -6.24 10.00
C SER A 295 18.26 -5.37 10.64
N SER A 296 17.95 -4.20 10.08
CA SER A 296 16.88 -3.33 10.57
C SER A 296 15.53 -3.99 10.28
N THR A 297 14.70 -4.18 11.31
CA THR A 297 13.44 -4.93 11.19
C THR A 297 12.20 -4.09 11.42
N VAL A 298 11.07 -4.59 10.92
CA VAL A 298 9.70 -4.13 11.17
C VAL A 298 8.80 -5.34 11.38
N THR A 299 7.73 -5.18 12.15
CA THR A 299 6.71 -6.23 12.31
C THR A 299 5.83 -6.31 11.06
N SER A 300 5.84 -7.44 10.38
CA SER A 300 4.89 -7.77 9.32
C SER A 300 3.74 -8.62 9.86
N TYR A 301 2.54 -8.34 9.39
CA TYR A 301 1.32 -9.10 9.69
C TYR A 301 0.94 -10.01 8.52
N TRP A 302 0.57 -11.24 8.83
CA TRP A 302 0.20 -12.27 7.87
C TRP A 302 -1.08 -12.98 8.33
N ALA A 303 -2.03 -13.17 7.41
CA ALA A 303 -3.23 -13.98 7.67
C ALA A 303 -2.92 -15.48 7.46
N THR A 304 -2.29 -15.80 6.34
CA THR A 304 -1.85 -17.15 5.96
C THR A 304 -0.35 -17.15 5.68
N GLY A 305 0.34 -18.27 5.89
CA GLY A 305 1.79 -18.35 5.64
C GLY A 305 2.65 -17.60 6.66
N GLY A 306 3.70 -16.94 6.17
CA GLY A 306 4.71 -16.19 6.91
C GLY A 306 5.85 -15.73 5.97
N PRO A 307 6.80 -14.92 6.43
CA PRO A 307 7.86 -14.40 5.57
C PRO A 307 8.85 -15.49 5.16
N ASP A 308 9.23 -15.47 3.88
CA ASP A 308 10.26 -16.34 3.33
C ASP A 308 11.66 -15.97 3.84
N THR A 309 12.62 -16.87 3.65
CA THR A 309 14.05 -16.53 3.77
C THR A 309 14.47 -15.62 2.63
N VAL A 310 15.48 -14.77 2.86
CA VAL A 310 15.94 -13.85 1.82
C VAL A 310 16.42 -14.59 0.57
N ASP A 311 15.98 -14.11 -0.59
CA ASP A 311 16.43 -14.54 -1.92
C ASP A 311 16.66 -13.30 -2.80
N PHE A 312 17.30 -13.47 -3.97
CA PHE A 312 17.49 -12.41 -4.94
C PHE A 312 16.16 -11.75 -5.34
N LYS A 313 15.13 -12.55 -5.61
CA LYS A 313 13.75 -12.10 -5.84
C LYS A 313 12.95 -12.17 -4.55
N PHE A 314 13.13 -11.17 -3.70
CA PHE A 314 12.53 -11.14 -2.36
C PHE A 314 11.07 -10.65 -2.31
N GLY A 315 10.52 -10.14 -3.42
CA GLY A 315 9.25 -9.42 -3.42
C GLY A 315 8.37 -9.72 -4.63
N LEU A 316 7.35 -8.89 -4.80
CA LEU A 316 6.35 -8.99 -5.86
C LEU A 316 6.67 -8.09 -7.05
N GLY A 317 6.44 -8.60 -8.26
CA GLY A 317 6.77 -7.95 -9.52
C GLY A 317 8.27 -7.62 -9.69
N GLY A 318 8.55 -6.74 -10.66
CA GLY A 318 9.91 -6.28 -10.99
C GLY A 318 10.69 -7.26 -11.87
N SER A 319 11.60 -6.72 -12.69
CA SER A 319 12.54 -7.49 -13.51
C SER A 319 13.84 -7.82 -12.75
N ASP A 320 14.63 -8.78 -13.24
CA ASP A 320 15.95 -9.10 -12.68
C ASP A 320 16.86 -7.86 -12.59
N ALA A 321 16.74 -6.93 -13.55
CA ALA A 321 17.48 -5.67 -13.52
C ALA A 321 17.02 -4.76 -12.36
N ASN A 322 15.73 -4.75 -12.03
CA ASN A 322 15.20 -3.99 -10.89
C ASN A 322 15.68 -4.56 -9.55
N TYR A 323 15.67 -5.89 -9.40
CA TYR A 323 16.23 -6.54 -8.22
C TYR A 323 17.72 -6.27 -8.08
N ALA A 324 18.49 -6.40 -9.16
CA ALA A 324 19.92 -6.10 -9.15
C ALA A 324 20.22 -4.64 -8.80
N ASP A 325 19.45 -3.68 -9.34
CA ASP A 325 19.53 -2.27 -8.97
C ASP A 325 19.24 -2.05 -7.48
N TYR A 326 18.14 -2.62 -6.98
CA TYR A 326 17.74 -2.46 -5.59
C TYR A 326 18.79 -3.04 -4.64
N TRP A 327 19.28 -4.26 -4.89
CA TRP A 327 20.33 -4.89 -4.08
C TRP A 327 21.62 -4.07 -4.03
N ARG A 328 21.97 -3.34 -5.09
CA ARG A 328 23.15 -2.45 -5.10
C ARG A 328 23.06 -1.30 -4.10
N LYS A 329 21.87 -1.01 -3.55
CA LYS A 329 21.64 -0.04 -2.46
C LYS A 329 22.02 -0.62 -1.08
N ALA A 330 22.18 -1.94 -0.94
CA ALA A 330 22.60 -2.60 0.29
C ALA A 330 24.12 -2.65 0.45
N SER A 331 24.58 -2.94 1.69
CA SER A 331 25.99 -3.17 1.97
C SER A 331 26.52 -4.41 1.25
N SER A 332 27.73 -4.31 0.69
CA SER A 332 28.32 -5.37 -0.14
C SER A 332 29.76 -5.68 0.25
N SER A 333 30.15 -6.93 0.07
CA SER A 333 31.54 -7.37 0.13
C SER A 333 31.97 -7.96 -1.22
N ARG A 334 33.23 -7.74 -1.59
CA ARG A 334 33.83 -8.34 -2.78
C ARG A 334 34.33 -9.73 -2.39
N SER A 335 33.86 -10.76 -3.10
CA SER A 335 34.46 -12.09 -3.00
C SER A 335 35.87 -12.03 -3.59
N THR A 336 36.89 -12.08 -2.73
CA THR A 336 38.28 -12.27 -3.16
C THR A 336 38.49 -13.75 -3.44
N ASN A 337 38.24 -14.18 -4.68
CA ASN A 337 38.87 -15.41 -5.19
C ASN A 337 40.37 -15.13 -5.38
N ARG A 338 41.15 -15.07 -4.30
CA ARG A 338 42.59 -15.29 -4.36
C ARG A 338 42.78 -16.80 -4.46
N SER A 339 42.82 -17.30 -5.69
CA SER A 339 43.58 -18.50 -6.01
C SER A 339 45.03 -18.24 -5.61
N SER A 340 45.41 -18.72 -4.42
CA SER A 340 46.79 -18.72 -3.94
C SER A 340 47.60 -19.66 -4.83
N ASN A 341 48.32 -19.10 -5.79
CA ASN A 341 49.39 -19.81 -6.48
C ASN A 341 50.48 -18.82 -6.88
N THR A 342 51.38 -18.53 -5.94
CA THR A 342 52.78 -18.26 -6.27
C THR A 342 53.65 -18.48 -5.05
N SER A 343 54.37 -19.59 -5.09
CA SER A 343 55.55 -19.91 -4.32
C SER A 343 56.73 -19.03 -4.75
N SER A 344 57.71 -18.88 -3.84
CA SER A 344 59.10 -18.36 -4.04
C SER A 344 59.23 -16.83 -4.23
N ASN A 345 60.20 -16.11 -3.65
CA ASN A 345 61.43 -16.46 -2.94
C ASN A 345 61.89 -15.29 -2.04
N ASN A 346 62.63 -15.64 -0.98
CA ASN A 346 63.40 -14.75 -0.10
C ASN A 346 64.34 -13.80 -0.85
N THR A 347 64.46 -12.55 -0.38
CA THR A 347 65.76 -12.02 0.09
C THR A 347 65.58 -10.76 0.95
N SER A 348 66.17 -10.82 2.15
CA SER A 348 66.35 -9.72 3.10
C SER A 348 67.23 -8.61 2.51
N ASN A 349 67.00 -7.36 2.92
CA ASN A 349 68.06 -6.41 3.22
C ASN A 349 67.54 -5.27 4.11
N ASN A 350 68.04 -5.26 5.35
CA ASN A 350 68.00 -4.13 6.27
C ASN A 350 68.98 -3.05 5.79
N VAL A 351 68.52 -1.79 5.66
CA VAL A 351 69.35 -0.61 5.89
C VAL A 351 68.46 0.52 6.42
N THR A 352 68.71 0.95 7.66
CA THR A 352 68.45 2.32 8.15
C THR A 352 69.78 3.07 8.08
N PRO A 353 69.79 4.40 7.83
CA PRO A 353 70.04 5.27 8.98
C PRO A 353 69.33 6.66 8.92
N THR A 354 69.01 7.18 10.12
CA THR A 354 69.11 8.58 10.64
C THR A 354 68.96 9.78 9.71
N ALA A 355 68.52 10.97 10.09
CA ALA A 355 67.82 11.64 11.21
C ALA A 355 67.88 13.15 10.86
N ASN A 356 67.09 14.00 11.54
CA ASN A 356 67.16 15.47 11.59
C ASN A 356 66.61 16.21 10.35
N ASP A 357 65.97 17.37 10.41
CA ASP A 357 65.37 18.31 11.38
C ASP A 357 64.41 19.14 10.45
N GLU A 358 63.32 19.79 10.80
CA GLU A 358 63.13 20.93 11.70
C GLU A 358 61.69 21.45 11.41
N ASP A 359 61.16 22.22 12.35
CA ASP A 359 59.80 22.75 12.49
C ASP A 359 59.30 23.65 11.33
N ASP A 360 57.97 23.75 11.17
CA ASP A 360 57.25 25.02 11.39
C ASP A 360 55.72 24.86 11.28
N ASP A 361 55.06 25.44 12.27
CA ASP A 361 53.62 25.65 12.43
C ASP A 361 53.04 26.61 11.37
N GLU A 362 51.76 26.43 11.01
CA GLU A 362 50.68 27.41 11.27
C GLU A 362 49.46 27.21 10.34
N GLU A 363 48.35 26.94 11.02
CA GLU A 363 47.00 27.51 10.92
C GLU A 363 46.17 27.54 9.61
N GLN A 364 44.89 27.30 9.91
CA GLN A 364 43.71 27.18 9.07
C GLN A 364 43.24 28.54 8.54
N GLN A 365 42.53 28.53 7.41
CA GLN A 365 41.35 29.40 7.25
C GLN A 365 40.34 28.83 6.23
N ASP A 366 39.11 28.71 6.73
CA ASP A 366 37.87 28.42 6.02
C ASP A 366 37.59 29.43 4.90
N ASN A 367 36.98 28.97 3.80
CA ASN A 367 36.26 29.83 2.88
C ASN A 367 34.88 29.26 2.57
N ASN A 368 33.89 29.99 3.09
CA ASN A 368 32.46 29.78 2.93
C ASN A 368 31.96 30.81 1.91
N GLN A 369 31.33 30.39 0.80
CA GLN A 369 30.60 31.29 -0.09
C GLN A 369 29.23 30.70 -0.43
N GLN A 370 28.20 31.27 0.21
CA GLN A 370 26.80 31.19 -0.19
C GLN A 370 26.52 32.30 -1.22
N ASN A 371 25.80 31.92 -2.27
CA ASN A 371 25.36 32.80 -3.36
C ASN A 371 23.86 33.08 -3.16
N THR A 372 23.47 34.34 -2.98
CA THR A 372 22.08 34.81 -2.99
C THR A 372 21.84 35.63 -4.26
N ASN A 373 20.86 35.24 -5.07
CA ASN A 373 20.28 36.08 -6.12
C ASN A 373 18.79 36.23 -5.84
N ASN A 374 18.39 37.46 -5.47
CA ASN A 374 17.02 37.95 -5.55
C ASN A 374 16.85 38.63 -6.92
N ASN A 375 15.75 38.34 -7.61
CA ASN A 375 15.21 39.17 -8.68
C ASN A 375 13.78 39.55 -8.29
N ASP A 376 13.53 40.86 -8.20
CA ASP A 376 12.23 41.48 -8.31
C ASP A 376 11.93 41.71 -9.81
N ASP A 377 10.73 41.31 -10.27
CA ASP A 377 9.82 42.05 -11.15
C ASP A 377 8.55 41.22 -11.43
#